data_AF-A0A428QJA8-F1
#
_entry.id   AF-A0A428QJA8-F1
#
_cell.length_a   1.000
_cell.length_b   1.000
_cell.length_c   1.000
_cell.angle_alpha   90.00
_cell.angle_beta   90.00
_cell.angle_gamma   90.00
#
_symmetry.space_group_name_H-M   'P 1'
#
loop_
_entity.id
_entity.type
_entity.pdbx_description
1 polymer ?
#
loop_
_entity_poly.entity_id
_entity_poly.type
_entity_poly.pdbx_seq_one_letter_code
_entity_poly.pdbx_strand_id
1 'polypeptide(L)'
;MSSFQPTKAVVDIENPFNGQKLGSISAAQPVDIDNAVSSTSKTPSMARNWGPSPPLNPLTSITPSRQPRLAELVMEAAFPPGVINILCGIGSVAGQALADHREVRKISFTGITVVGRQLLATSSKTNLKKVSLELGGKGPSIVFADADWEHALSWTTAGITVNNGQICAAGSLASAVFTENVNRAIRVGESLESGQVTANMWGTVNVNTPFGGVKETGFGRNLGRDALDEWTHVKCIKFQVSNL
;
A
#
# COMPACT_ATOMS: atom_id res chain seq x y z
N MET A 1 -16.67 -43.04 14.63
CA MET A 1 -15.71 -41.94 14.86
C MET A 1 -14.46 -42.22 14.04
N SER A 2 -14.45 -41.80 12.77
CA SER A 2 -13.27 -41.84 11.92
C SER A 2 -12.65 -40.45 11.91
N SER A 3 -11.42 -40.34 12.42
CA SER A 3 -10.61 -39.13 12.39
C SER A 3 -10.37 -38.70 10.95
N PHE A 4 -10.89 -37.53 10.57
CA PHE A 4 -10.51 -36.87 9.32
C PHE A 4 -9.07 -36.40 9.46
N GLN A 5 -8.13 -37.09 8.80
CA GLN A 5 -6.76 -36.60 8.63
C GLN A 5 -6.74 -35.66 7.41
N PRO A 6 -6.45 -34.35 7.57
CA PRO A 6 -6.30 -33.47 6.43
C PRO A 6 -5.03 -33.87 5.67
N THR A 7 -5.21 -34.28 4.42
CA THR A 7 -4.12 -34.62 3.52
C THR A 7 -3.26 -33.39 3.27
N LYS A 8 -2.01 -33.45 3.71
CA LYS A 8 -0.95 -32.47 3.44
C LYS A 8 -0.67 -32.45 1.93
N ALA A 9 -1.31 -31.55 1.18
CA ALA A 9 -0.91 -31.27 -0.20
C ALA A 9 0.35 -30.39 -0.18
N VAL A 10 1.49 -31.05 0.10
CA VAL A 10 2.82 -30.48 -0.08
C VAL A 10 3.33 -31.00 -1.42
N VAL A 11 3.57 -30.09 -2.36
CA VAL A 11 4.18 -30.40 -3.65
C VAL A 11 5.65 -30.05 -3.55
N ASP A 12 6.50 -31.05 -3.69
CA ASP A 12 7.94 -30.86 -3.81
C ASP A 12 8.25 -30.33 -5.21
N ILE A 13 8.98 -29.22 -5.26
CA ILE A 13 9.45 -28.63 -6.52
C ILE A 13 10.83 -29.18 -6.78
N GLU A 14 10.96 -29.95 -7.85
CA GLU A 14 12.23 -30.48 -8.32
C GLU A 14 12.73 -29.68 -9.52
N ASN A 15 14.04 -29.53 -9.62
CA ASN A 15 14.68 -28.97 -10.80
C ASN A 15 14.46 -29.92 -11.98
N PRO A 16 13.79 -29.51 -13.06
CA PRO A 16 13.39 -30.41 -14.15
C PRO A 16 14.57 -30.90 -15.00
N PHE A 17 15.77 -30.35 -14.81
CA PHE A 17 16.96 -30.72 -15.58
C PHE A 17 17.91 -31.65 -14.84
N ASN A 18 17.86 -31.68 -13.50
CA ASN A 18 18.76 -32.51 -12.69
C ASN A 18 18.08 -33.26 -11.53
N GLY A 19 16.75 -33.13 -11.38
CA GLY A 19 15.96 -33.80 -10.34
C GLY A 19 16.25 -33.31 -8.91
N GLN A 20 17.07 -32.29 -8.74
CA GLN A 20 17.42 -31.79 -7.41
C GLN A 20 16.23 -31.07 -6.78
N LYS A 21 15.84 -31.47 -5.57
CA LYS A 21 14.79 -30.80 -4.80
C LYS A 21 15.18 -29.34 -4.54
N LEU A 22 14.37 -28.42 -5.05
CA LEU A 22 14.55 -26.97 -4.92
C LEU A 22 13.77 -26.41 -3.72
N GLY A 23 12.68 -27.07 -3.34
CA GLY A 23 11.88 -26.68 -2.18
C GLY A 23 10.57 -27.45 -2.10
N SER A 24 9.72 -27.07 -1.15
CA SER A 24 8.38 -27.63 -0.97
C SER A 24 7.38 -26.48 -0.87
N ILE A 25 6.28 -26.55 -1.63
CA ILE A 25 5.15 -25.63 -1.51
C ILE A 25 3.94 -26.36 -0.93
N SER A 26 3.24 -25.75 0.02
CA SER A 26 1.95 -26.26 0.51
C SER A 26 0.84 -25.34 0.03
N ALA A 27 -0.24 -25.91 -0.50
CA ALA A 27 -1.43 -25.16 -0.82
C ALA A 27 -2.11 -24.71 0.49
N ALA A 28 -2.37 -23.39 0.61
CA ALA A 28 -3.08 -22.80 1.74
C ALA A 28 -4.40 -23.56 1.97
N GLN A 29 -4.55 -24.11 3.17
CA GLN A 29 -5.75 -24.78 3.63
C GLN A 29 -6.80 -23.73 4.04
N PRO A 30 -8.10 -24.04 4.02
CA PRO A 30 -9.14 -23.15 4.56
C PRO A 30 -8.85 -22.68 6.00
N VAL A 31 -8.23 -23.54 6.82
CA VAL A 31 -7.77 -23.22 8.18
C VAL A 31 -6.63 -22.20 8.22
N ASP A 32 -5.85 -22.04 7.15
CA ASP A 32 -4.78 -21.05 7.07
C ASP A 32 -5.35 -19.63 6.88
N ILE A 33 -6.54 -19.50 6.28
CA ILE A 33 -7.29 -18.23 6.25
C ILE A 33 -7.81 -17.90 7.66
N ASP A 34 -8.39 -18.87 8.37
CA ASP A 34 -8.87 -18.68 9.74
C ASP A 34 -7.71 -18.35 10.71
N ASN A 35 -6.53 -18.94 10.49
CA ASN A 35 -5.31 -18.64 11.25
C ASN A 35 -4.71 -17.27 10.88
N ALA A 36 -4.73 -16.88 9.61
CA ALA A 36 -4.33 -15.54 9.12
C ALA A 36 -5.25 -14.43 9.63
N VAL A 37 -6.53 -14.74 9.81
CA VAL A 37 -7.53 -13.82 10.35
C VAL A 37 -7.44 -13.73 11.87
N SER A 38 -7.21 -14.85 12.57
CA SER A 38 -7.00 -14.83 14.02
C SER A 38 -5.67 -14.15 14.42
N SER A 39 -4.62 -14.21 13.60
CA SER A 39 -3.35 -13.51 13.84
C SER A 39 -3.41 -12.00 13.56
N THR A 40 -4.25 -11.56 12.62
CA THR A 40 -4.50 -10.13 12.33
C THR A 40 -5.28 -9.44 13.46
N SER A 41 -5.93 -10.18 14.34
CA SER A 41 -6.54 -9.65 15.57
C SER A 41 -5.51 -9.31 16.67
N LYS A 42 -4.27 -9.81 16.58
CA LYS A 42 -3.23 -9.71 17.63
C LYS A 42 -1.94 -9.02 17.21
N THR A 43 -1.80 -8.56 15.96
CA THR A 43 -0.53 -8.03 15.44
C THR A 43 -0.71 -6.68 14.77
N PRO A 44 0.12 -5.66 15.08
CA PRO A 44 0.16 -4.44 14.28
C PRO A 44 0.73 -4.84 12.91
N SER A 45 -0.11 -4.87 11.87
CA SER A 45 0.34 -5.22 10.53
C SER A 45 1.34 -4.17 10.04
N MET A 46 2.62 -4.54 10.10
CA MET A 46 3.72 -3.72 9.62
C MET A 46 3.71 -3.71 8.10
N ALA A 47 3.33 -2.56 7.54
CA ALA A 47 3.77 -2.15 6.22
C ALA A 47 5.29 -1.85 6.28
N ARG A 48 6.13 -2.75 5.73
CA ARG A 48 7.51 -2.40 5.34
C ARG A 48 7.88 -3.12 4.04
N ASN A 49 8.43 -2.34 3.12
CA ASN A 49 8.80 -2.71 1.76
C ASN A 49 10.28 -2.31 1.57
N TRP A 50 11.10 -3.07 0.82
CA TRP A 50 12.46 -2.65 0.42
C TRP A 50 12.81 -3.11 -1.01
N GLY A 51 13.38 -2.20 -1.82
CA GLY A 51 14.00 -2.48 -3.13
C GLY A 51 13.61 -1.50 -4.27
N PRO A 52 14.53 -1.09 -5.17
CA PRO A 52 14.53 0.22 -5.83
C PRO A 52 13.54 0.31 -7.01
N SER A 53 12.37 0.86 -6.75
CA SER A 53 11.44 1.45 -7.72
C SER A 53 10.56 2.43 -6.91
N PRO A 54 10.11 3.57 -7.48
CA PRO A 54 9.40 4.59 -6.71
C PRO A 54 8.19 3.94 -5.98
N PRO A 55 8.10 4.04 -4.65
CA PRO A 55 7.47 3.01 -3.83
C PRO A 55 6.05 3.42 -3.48
N LEU A 56 5.02 2.87 -4.13
CA LEU A 56 3.63 3.23 -3.78
C LEU A 56 2.69 2.10 -3.38
N ASN A 57 2.91 0.84 -3.75
CA ASN A 57 2.24 -0.31 -3.09
C ASN A 57 2.80 -1.64 -3.65
N PRO A 58 3.39 -2.55 -2.84
CA PRO A 58 3.83 -3.85 -3.33
C PRO A 58 2.72 -4.91 -3.48
N LEU A 59 1.44 -4.60 -3.17
CA LEU A 59 0.39 -5.63 -3.04
C LEU A 59 -0.82 -5.47 -3.98
N THR A 60 -0.70 -4.74 -5.09
CA THR A 60 -1.77 -4.67 -6.11
C THR A 60 -1.34 -5.10 -7.50
N SER A 61 -2.25 -5.79 -8.17
CA SER A 61 -2.06 -6.83 -9.18
C SER A 61 -1.83 -6.34 -10.61
N ILE A 62 -0.61 -6.54 -11.12
CA ILE A 62 -0.32 -6.95 -12.51
C ILE A 62 0.87 -7.96 -12.53
N THR A 63 1.68 -8.01 -11.46
CA THR A 63 2.89 -8.84 -11.41
C THR A 63 2.92 -9.74 -10.16
N PRO A 64 2.19 -10.88 -10.15
CA PRO A 64 2.20 -11.80 -9.01
C PRO A 64 3.58 -12.46 -8.78
N SER A 65 4.46 -12.44 -9.78
CA SER A 65 5.75 -13.14 -9.73
C SER A 65 6.73 -12.65 -8.66
N ARG A 66 6.57 -11.44 -8.12
CA ARG A 66 7.40 -10.93 -7.01
C ARG A 66 6.92 -11.36 -5.63
N GLN A 67 5.66 -11.79 -5.51
CA GLN A 67 5.04 -12.15 -4.24
C GLN A 67 5.62 -13.43 -3.62
N PRO A 68 5.91 -14.51 -4.40
CA PRO A 68 6.60 -15.68 -3.87
C PRO A 68 7.99 -15.36 -3.28
N ARG A 69 8.77 -14.52 -3.95
CA ARG A 69 10.10 -14.13 -3.43
C ARG A 69 10.00 -13.34 -2.12
N LEU A 70 8.98 -12.50 -1.98
CA LEU A 70 8.72 -11.84 -0.70
C LEU A 70 8.34 -12.85 0.39
N ALA A 71 7.53 -13.86 0.06
CA ALA A 71 7.18 -14.92 1.02
C ALA A 71 8.42 -15.70 1.50
N GLU A 72 9.35 -16.03 0.59
CA GLU A 72 10.63 -16.64 0.94
C GLU A 72 11.43 -15.78 1.91
N LEU A 73 11.55 -14.48 1.64
CA LEU A 73 12.26 -13.54 2.52
C LEU A 73 11.59 -13.39 3.89
N VAL A 74 10.27 -13.45 3.95
CA VAL A 74 9.51 -13.44 5.22
C VAL A 74 9.80 -14.69 6.05
N MET A 75 9.87 -15.85 5.39
CA MET A 75 10.24 -17.11 6.06
C MET A 75 11.69 -17.09 6.52
N GLU A 76 12.61 -16.61 5.69
CA GLU A 76 14.04 -16.46 6.01
C GLU A 76 14.26 -15.50 7.19
N ALA A 77 13.50 -14.40 7.24
CA ALA A 77 13.49 -13.46 8.36
C ALA A 77 12.80 -14.00 9.63
N ALA A 78 12.32 -15.24 9.60
CA ALA A 78 11.73 -15.97 10.73
C ALA A 78 10.54 -15.25 11.38
N PHE A 79 9.70 -14.58 10.58
CA PHE A 79 8.42 -14.08 11.08
C PHE A 79 7.55 -15.27 11.54
N PRO A 80 6.85 -15.16 12.69
CA PRO A 80 6.00 -16.24 13.16
C PRO A 80 4.91 -16.59 12.13
N PRO A 81 4.56 -17.89 11.97
CA PRO A 81 3.49 -18.30 11.06
C PRO A 81 2.19 -17.55 11.31
N GLY A 82 1.53 -17.13 10.23
CA GLY A 82 0.29 -16.35 10.29
C GLY A 82 0.49 -14.85 10.48
N VAL A 83 1.67 -14.33 10.85
CA VAL A 83 1.88 -12.87 11.01
C VAL A 83 1.82 -12.14 9.68
N ILE A 84 2.41 -12.73 8.64
CA ILE A 84 2.34 -12.23 7.26
C ILE A 84 1.78 -13.35 6.40
N ASN A 85 0.68 -13.06 5.71
CA ASN A 85 0.03 -13.98 4.78
C ASN A 85 -0.07 -13.29 3.42
N ILE A 86 0.41 -13.97 2.37
CA ILE A 86 0.42 -13.45 1.01
C ILE A 86 -0.53 -14.31 0.19
N LEU A 87 -1.63 -13.72 -0.26
CA LEU A 87 -2.66 -14.39 -1.04
C LEU A 87 -2.69 -13.81 -2.46
N CYS A 88 -2.18 -14.58 -3.42
CA CYS A 88 -2.27 -14.25 -4.83
C CYS A 88 -3.67 -14.60 -5.35
N GLY A 89 -4.34 -13.66 -6.01
CA GLY A 89 -5.64 -13.96 -6.62
C GLY A 89 -6.19 -12.80 -7.43
N ILE A 90 -7.27 -13.08 -8.17
CA ILE A 90 -8.00 -12.06 -8.93
C ILE A 90 -8.70 -11.13 -7.95
N GLY A 91 -8.61 -9.81 -8.18
CA GLY A 91 -9.14 -8.79 -7.25
C GLY A 91 -10.64 -8.95 -6.96
N SER A 92 -11.46 -9.30 -7.96
CA SER A 92 -12.90 -9.54 -7.80
C SER A 92 -13.24 -10.79 -6.99
N VAL A 93 -12.26 -11.66 -6.72
CA VAL A 93 -12.43 -12.90 -5.96
C VAL A 93 -11.71 -12.77 -4.62
N ALA A 94 -10.37 -12.78 -4.64
CA ALA A 94 -9.56 -12.75 -3.42
C ALA A 94 -9.64 -11.40 -2.71
N GLY A 95 -9.54 -10.30 -3.46
CA GLY A 95 -9.64 -8.94 -2.91
C GLY A 95 -11.03 -8.66 -2.33
N GLN A 96 -12.08 -9.08 -3.03
CA GLN A 96 -13.46 -8.93 -2.56
C GLN A 96 -13.74 -9.80 -1.33
N ALA A 97 -13.27 -11.05 -1.28
CA ALA A 97 -13.40 -11.89 -0.10
C ALA A 97 -12.74 -11.26 1.13
N LEU A 98 -11.55 -10.68 0.99
CA LEU A 98 -10.88 -9.93 2.06
C LEU A 98 -11.69 -8.69 2.48
N ALA A 99 -12.29 -8.00 1.50
CA ALA A 99 -13.13 -6.82 1.75
C ALA A 99 -14.42 -7.17 2.51
N ASP A 100 -15.04 -8.30 2.18
CA ASP A 100 -16.28 -8.77 2.81
C ASP A 100 -16.05 -9.38 4.20
N HIS A 101 -14.83 -9.84 4.48
CA HIS A 101 -14.50 -10.54 5.73
C HIS A 101 -14.80 -9.68 6.96
N ARG A 102 -15.56 -10.23 7.91
CA ARG A 102 -16.05 -9.50 9.09
C ARG A 102 -14.99 -9.30 10.18
N GLU A 103 -13.93 -10.09 10.15
CA GLU A 103 -12.84 -9.99 11.14
C GLU A 103 -11.68 -9.10 10.67
N VAL A 104 -11.60 -8.77 9.37
CA VAL A 104 -10.62 -7.80 8.88
C VAL A 104 -10.96 -6.43 9.43
N ARG A 105 -10.05 -5.83 10.20
CA ARG A 105 -10.27 -4.56 10.91
C ARG A 105 -9.89 -3.32 10.09
N LYS A 106 -8.96 -3.48 9.13
CA LYS A 106 -8.49 -2.40 8.26
C LYS A 106 -8.14 -2.93 6.87
N ILE A 107 -8.42 -2.12 5.85
CA ILE A 107 -7.97 -2.32 4.47
C ILE A 107 -7.17 -1.09 4.06
N SER A 108 -6.01 -1.32 3.44
CA SER A 108 -5.25 -0.29 2.72
C SER A 108 -5.22 -0.69 1.25
N PHE A 109 -5.67 0.20 0.36
CA PHE A 109 -5.79 -0.09 -1.06
C PHE A 109 -5.16 1.01 -1.91
N THR A 110 -4.39 0.58 -2.92
CA THR A 110 -3.86 1.47 -3.96
C THR A 110 -4.36 1.01 -5.32
N GLY A 111 -4.97 1.90 -6.10
CA GLY A 111 -5.48 1.51 -7.41
C GLY A 111 -6.46 2.51 -8.01
N ILE A 112 -7.37 2.01 -8.83
CA ILE A 112 -8.32 2.86 -9.54
C ILE A 112 -9.46 3.34 -8.63
N THR A 113 -9.91 4.57 -8.85
CA THR A 113 -10.89 5.27 -8.00
C THR A 113 -12.22 4.50 -7.86
N VAL A 114 -12.68 3.84 -8.93
CA VAL A 114 -13.93 3.06 -8.91
C VAL A 114 -13.87 1.89 -7.93
N VAL A 115 -12.73 1.20 -7.82
CA VAL A 115 -12.54 0.12 -6.85
C VAL A 115 -12.42 0.68 -5.43
N GLY A 116 -11.75 1.83 -5.26
CA GLY A 116 -11.70 2.53 -3.97
C GLY A 116 -13.09 2.87 -3.43
N ARG A 117 -13.99 3.37 -4.28
CA ARG A 117 -15.40 3.62 -3.92
C ARG A 117 -16.13 2.34 -3.54
N GLN A 118 -15.92 1.26 -4.29
CA GLN A 118 -16.51 -0.04 -3.99
C GLN A 118 -16.06 -0.55 -2.62
N LEU A 119 -14.78 -0.43 -2.27
CA LEU A 119 -14.26 -0.85 -0.96
C LEU A 119 -14.89 -0.07 0.20
N LEU A 120 -15.17 1.23 0.01
CA LEU A 120 -15.90 2.01 1.02
C LEU A 120 -17.35 1.53 1.18
N ALA A 121 -18.03 1.24 0.07
CA ALA A 121 -19.36 0.65 0.11
C ALA A 121 -19.36 -0.75 0.75
N THR A 122 -18.32 -1.54 0.53
CA THR A 122 -18.17 -2.86 1.17
C THR A 122 -17.90 -2.71 2.67
N SER A 123 -17.03 -1.78 3.08
CA SER A 123 -16.79 -1.49 4.50
C SER A 123 -18.08 -1.09 5.21
N SER A 124 -18.89 -0.21 4.60
CA SER A 124 -20.15 0.24 5.18
C SER A 124 -21.18 -0.90 5.33
N LYS A 125 -21.18 -1.86 4.42
CA LYS A 125 -22.08 -3.03 4.44
C LYS A 125 -21.65 -4.15 5.39
N THR A 126 -20.39 -4.19 5.79
CA THR A 126 -19.81 -5.35 6.51
C THR A 126 -19.65 -5.09 8.00
N ASN A 127 -18.56 -4.43 8.39
CA ASN A 127 -18.14 -4.26 9.78
C ASN A 127 -17.55 -2.87 10.08
N LEU A 128 -17.74 -1.90 9.18
CA LEU A 128 -17.17 -0.55 9.31
C LEU A 128 -15.64 -0.55 9.51
N LYS A 129 -14.94 -1.51 8.90
CA LYS A 129 -13.47 -1.58 8.91
C LYS A 129 -12.86 -0.28 8.41
N LYS A 130 -11.75 0.13 9.02
CA LYS A 130 -11.00 1.31 8.60
C LYS A 130 -10.50 1.11 7.17
N VAL A 131 -10.63 2.11 6.30
CA VAL A 131 -10.14 2.05 4.92
C VAL A 131 -9.18 3.20 4.69
N SER A 132 -8.00 2.94 4.12
CA SER A 132 -7.11 3.96 3.57
C SER A 132 -6.96 3.73 2.06
N LEU A 133 -7.01 4.80 1.29
CA LEU A 133 -7.09 4.75 -0.17
C LEU A 133 -6.01 5.64 -0.78
N GLU A 134 -5.23 5.09 -1.71
CA GLU A 134 -4.36 5.81 -2.63
C GLU A 134 -4.83 5.56 -4.06
N LEU A 135 -5.46 6.56 -4.66
CA LEU A 135 -6.18 6.40 -5.92
C LEU A 135 -5.51 7.18 -7.06
N GLY A 136 -6.06 7.08 -8.26
CA GLY A 136 -5.59 7.89 -9.39
C GLY A 136 -5.84 9.39 -9.15
N GLY A 137 -4.98 10.24 -9.71
CA GLY A 137 -5.11 11.70 -9.66
C GLY A 137 -4.88 12.39 -11.01
N LYS A 138 -4.91 13.73 -11.02
CA LYS A 138 -4.55 14.58 -12.17
C LYS A 138 -3.86 15.89 -11.74
N GLY A 139 -2.66 15.76 -11.20
CA GLY A 139 -1.91 16.75 -10.45
C GLY A 139 -1.06 17.58 -11.42
N PRO A 140 -1.18 18.91 -11.37
CA PRO A 140 -0.51 19.77 -12.31
C PRO A 140 0.99 19.90 -12.00
N SER A 141 1.79 20.06 -13.06
CA SER A 141 3.11 20.67 -12.96
C SER A 141 3.02 22.09 -13.52
N ILE A 142 3.31 23.10 -12.71
CA ILE A 142 3.19 24.51 -13.06
C ILE A 142 4.60 25.09 -13.24
N VAL A 143 4.94 25.52 -14.45
CA VAL A 143 6.23 26.13 -14.79
C VAL A 143 6.06 27.63 -14.98
N PHE A 144 6.68 28.43 -14.11
CA PHE A 144 6.67 29.88 -14.21
C PHE A 144 7.78 30.38 -15.14
N ALA A 145 7.63 31.62 -15.64
CA ALA A 145 8.58 32.24 -16.56
C ALA A 145 9.99 32.46 -15.96
N ASP A 146 10.10 32.47 -14.63
CA ASP A 146 11.37 32.57 -13.90
C ASP A 146 11.89 31.21 -13.40
N ALA A 147 11.37 30.10 -13.93
CA ALA A 147 11.94 28.80 -13.65
C ALA A 147 13.20 28.57 -14.48
N ASP A 148 14.17 27.83 -13.93
CA ASP A 148 15.21 27.19 -14.73
C ASP A 148 14.52 26.23 -15.73
N TRP A 149 14.53 26.63 -17.00
CA TRP A 149 13.82 25.95 -18.07
C TRP A 149 14.33 24.52 -18.28
N GLU A 150 15.63 24.33 -18.36
CA GLU A 150 16.24 23.02 -18.62
C GLU A 150 15.95 22.06 -17.46
N HIS A 151 16.01 22.58 -16.24
CA HIS A 151 15.68 21.80 -15.04
C HIS A 151 14.19 21.42 -14.99
N ALA A 152 13.30 22.39 -15.24
CA ALA A 152 11.86 22.15 -15.28
C ALA A 152 11.47 21.18 -16.40
N LEU A 153 12.05 21.31 -17.58
CA LEU A 153 11.82 20.41 -18.71
C LEU A 153 12.23 18.97 -18.37
N SER A 154 13.40 18.79 -17.76
CA SER A 154 13.88 17.48 -17.35
C SER A 154 12.93 16.80 -16.36
N TRP A 155 12.57 17.50 -15.28
CA TRP A 155 11.69 16.94 -14.24
C TRP A 155 10.26 16.69 -14.71
N THR A 156 9.70 17.60 -15.51
CA THR A 156 8.34 17.43 -16.05
C THR A 156 8.28 16.28 -17.06
N THR A 157 9.33 16.11 -17.88
CA THR A 157 9.44 14.97 -18.79
C THR A 157 9.54 13.66 -18.02
N ALA A 158 10.42 13.59 -17.03
CA ALA A 158 10.52 12.43 -16.15
C ALA A 158 9.17 12.15 -15.46
N GLY A 159 8.48 13.20 -15.03
CA GLY A 159 7.22 13.11 -14.31
C GLY A 159 6.05 12.55 -15.08
N ILE A 160 6.11 12.49 -16.41
CA ILE A 160 5.09 11.84 -17.22
C ILE A 160 5.59 10.56 -17.92
N THR A 161 6.89 10.41 -18.14
CA THR A 161 7.44 9.30 -18.95
C THR A 161 8.04 8.15 -18.14
N VAL A 162 8.47 8.38 -16.89
CA VAL A 162 9.02 7.32 -16.04
C VAL A 162 7.99 6.19 -15.89
N ASN A 163 8.46 4.94 -15.98
CA ASN A 163 7.62 3.73 -15.95
C ASN A 163 6.51 3.74 -17.03
N ASN A 164 6.78 4.30 -18.20
CA ASN A 164 5.81 4.50 -19.27
C ASN A 164 4.55 5.28 -18.82
N GLY A 165 4.73 6.21 -17.88
CA GLY A 165 3.64 7.00 -17.30
C GLY A 165 2.70 6.24 -16.38
N GLN A 166 2.97 4.96 -16.09
CA GLN A 166 2.12 4.12 -15.25
C GLN A 166 2.47 4.27 -13.77
N ILE A 167 2.40 5.51 -13.26
CA ILE A 167 2.63 5.84 -11.85
C ILE A 167 1.46 6.71 -11.39
N CYS A 168 0.87 6.41 -10.24
CA CYS A 168 -0.25 7.21 -9.72
C CYS A 168 0.16 8.65 -9.35
N ALA A 169 1.44 8.91 -9.14
CA ALA A 169 1.98 10.26 -9.04
C ALA A 169 2.17 10.95 -10.41
N ALA A 170 2.44 10.20 -11.51
CA ALA A 170 2.81 10.70 -12.84
C ALA A 170 1.81 11.72 -13.41
N GLY A 171 2.12 13.02 -13.31
CA GLY A 171 1.19 14.11 -13.66
C GLY A 171 -0.22 13.93 -13.06
N SER A 172 -0.32 13.32 -11.86
CA SER A 172 -1.55 12.77 -11.30
C SER A 172 -1.78 12.99 -9.79
N LEU A 173 -1.19 12.21 -8.88
CA LEU A 173 -1.45 12.41 -7.44
C LEU A 173 -0.64 13.59 -6.87
N ALA A 174 0.58 13.77 -7.36
CA ALA A 174 1.53 14.77 -6.91
C ALA A 174 1.53 15.98 -7.84
N SER A 175 1.60 17.17 -7.26
CA SER A 175 1.75 18.44 -7.98
C SER A 175 3.18 18.94 -7.87
N ALA A 176 3.60 19.75 -8.85
CA ALA A 176 4.91 20.39 -8.84
C ALA A 176 4.80 21.86 -9.24
N VAL A 177 5.66 22.69 -8.66
CA VAL A 177 5.79 24.11 -8.98
C VAL A 177 7.25 24.40 -9.30
N PHE A 178 7.52 24.96 -10.47
CA PHE A 178 8.86 25.35 -10.91
C PHE A 178 8.95 26.87 -10.98
N THR A 179 9.85 27.45 -10.18
CA THR A 179 10.07 28.90 -10.06
C THR A 179 11.32 29.20 -9.23
N GLU A 180 12.04 30.27 -9.54
CA GLU A 180 13.11 30.81 -8.68
C GLU A 180 12.59 31.63 -7.48
N ASN A 181 11.31 31.98 -7.46
CA ASN A 181 10.72 32.77 -6.38
C ASN A 181 10.14 31.90 -5.25
N VAL A 182 10.83 31.86 -4.10
CA VAL A 182 10.41 31.08 -2.92
C VAL A 182 9.02 31.44 -2.39
N ASN A 183 8.66 32.72 -2.38
CA ASN A 183 7.34 33.17 -1.91
C ASN A 183 6.23 32.69 -2.85
N ARG A 184 6.52 32.62 -4.15
CA ARG A 184 5.59 32.04 -5.14
C ARG A 184 5.46 30.53 -4.92
N ALA A 185 6.57 29.82 -4.71
CA ALA A 185 6.54 28.38 -4.45
C ALA A 185 5.66 28.04 -3.23
N ILE A 186 5.83 28.77 -2.12
CA ILE A 186 5.01 28.60 -0.91
C ILE A 186 3.54 28.91 -1.20
N ARG A 187 3.22 30.10 -1.72
CA ARG A 187 1.84 30.52 -1.98
C ARG A 187 1.11 29.56 -2.93
N VAL A 188 1.76 29.13 -4.01
CA VAL A 188 1.16 28.19 -4.96
C VAL A 188 1.02 26.82 -4.32
N GLY A 189 2.03 26.38 -3.56
CA GLY A 189 1.98 25.11 -2.84
C GLY A 189 0.84 25.01 -1.84
N GLU A 190 0.58 26.07 -1.08
CA GLU A 190 -0.57 26.16 -0.16
C GLU A 190 -1.92 26.21 -0.90
N SER A 191 -1.95 26.79 -2.10
CA SER A 191 -3.18 26.92 -2.90
C SER A 191 -3.53 25.65 -3.67
N LEU A 192 -2.55 24.77 -3.92
CA LEU A 192 -2.76 23.51 -4.64
C LEU A 192 -3.43 22.49 -3.71
N GLU A 193 -4.64 22.08 -4.09
CA GLU A 193 -5.39 21.05 -3.36
C GLU A 193 -4.90 19.63 -3.72
N SER A 194 -3.64 19.35 -3.39
CA SER A 194 -2.97 18.07 -3.59
C SER A 194 -2.30 17.65 -2.30
N GLY A 195 -2.29 16.34 -2.02
CA GLY A 195 -1.65 15.84 -0.80
C GLY A 195 -0.13 15.81 -0.88
N GLN A 196 0.45 16.08 -2.07
CA GLN A 196 1.89 16.18 -2.30
C GLN A 196 2.19 17.34 -3.26
N VAL A 197 2.97 18.33 -2.80
CA VAL A 197 3.47 19.41 -3.66
C VAL A 197 4.98 19.48 -3.54
N THR A 198 5.64 19.51 -4.69
CA THR A 198 7.11 19.62 -4.81
C THR A 198 7.49 20.93 -5.48
N ALA A 199 8.62 21.52 -5.08
CA ALA A 199 9.14 22.76 -5.65
C ALA A 199 10.46 22.48 -6.39
N ASN A 200 10.54 22.88 -7.66
CA ASN A 200 11.71 22.69 -8.54
C ASN A 200 12.19 21.24 -8.71
N MET A 201 11.34 20.27 -8.38
CA MET A 201 11.55 18.84 -8.57
C MET A 201 10.19 18.18 -8.74
N TRP A 202 10.17 16.93 -9.20
CA TRP A 202 8.92 16.19 -9.36
C TRP A 202 9.04 14.77 -8.81
N GLY A 203 7.98 14.29 -8.15
CA GLY A 203 7.83 12.88 -7.78
C GLY A 203 8.82 12.36 -6.75
N THR A 204 9.44 13.25 -5.97
CA THR A 204 10.36 12.87 -4.90
C THR A 204 9.58 12.30 -3.72
N VAL A 205 9.63 10.97 -3.58
CA VAL A 205 9.03 10.24 -2.46
C VAL A 205 10.13 9.85 -1.47
N ASN A 206 9.96 10.17 -0.19
CA ASN A 206 10.86 9.75 0.87
C ASN A 206 10.11 8.92 1.92
N VAL A 207 10.78 7.91 2.49
CA VAL A 207 10.24 7.05 3.55
C VAL A 207 9.89 7.83 4.82
N ASN A 208 10.54 8.97 5.06
CA ASN A 208 10.31 9.80 6.24
C ASN A 208 9.23 10.87 6.05
N THR A 209 8.73 11.08 4.83
CA THR A 209 7.67 12.04 4.52
C THR A 209 6.35 11.32 4.27
N PRO A 210 5.21 11.84 4.77
CA PRO A 210 3.91 11.26 4.46
C PRO A 210 3.63 11.40 2.96
N PHE A 211 3.02 10.38 2.38
CA PHE A 211 2.53 10.35 1.01
C PHE A 211 1.04 10.02 1.03
N GLY A 212 0.25 10.80 0.31
CA GLY A 212 -1.12 10.41 0.02
C GLY A 212 -1.94 11.49 -0.65
N GLY A 213 -3.15 11.12 -1.06
CA GLY A 213 -4.09 12.01 -1.76
C GLY A 213 -4.93 12.93 -0.86
N VAL A 214 -5.69 13.79 -1.53
CA VAL A 214 -6.85 14.52 -0.99
C VAL A 214 -8.03 14.40 -1.97
N LYS A 215 -9.25 14.77 -1.55
CA LYS A 215 -10.47 14.64 -2.37
C LYS A 215 -10.68 13.19 -2.82
N GLU A 216 -10.94 12.98 -4.11
CA GLU A 216 -11.19 11.64 -4.68
C GLU A 216 -9.91 10.85 -4.95
N THR A 217 -8.74 11.47 -4.78
CA THR A 217 -7.46 10.80 -4.98
C THR A 217 -7.06 9.93 -3.78
N GLY A 218 -7.82 9.99 -2.69
CA GLY A 218 -7.60 9.13 -1.53
C GLY A 218 -7.67 9.84 -0.19
N PHE A 219 -7.53 9.06 0.86
CA PHE A 219 -7.42 9.52 2.25
C PHE A 219 -6.70 8.47 3.12
N GLY A 220 -6.11 8.95 4.21
CA GLY A 220 -5.04 8.26 4.92
C GLY A 220 -3.67 8.69 4.38
N ARG A 221 -2.60 8.22 5.02
CA ARG A 221 -1.21 8.47 4.60
C ARG A 221 -0.42 7.18 4.62
N ASN A 222 0.41 7.01 3.60
CA ASN A 222 1.49 6.04 3.57
C ASN A 222 2.80 6.76 3.91
N LEU A 223 3.82 5.99 4.33
CA LEU A 223 5.14 6.51 4.71
C LEU A 223 5.08 7.55 5.85
N GLY A 224 6.24 8.07 6.22
CA GLY A 224 6.36 9.02 7.32
C GLY A 224 5.86 8.44 8.66
N ARG A 225 5.71 9.32 9.63
CA ARG A 225 5.15 8.96 10.94
C ARG A 225 3.64 8.76 10.86
N ASP A 226 2.97 9.52 10.01
CA ASP A 226 1.52 9.55 9.83
C ASP A 226 0.96 8.18 9.43
N ALA A 227 1.73 7.37 8.69
CA ALA A 227 1.32 6.00 8.38
C ALA A 227 1.17 5.11 9.63
N LEU A 228 1.87 5.40 10.74
CA LEU A 228 1.71 4.63 11.98
C LEU A 228 0.34 4.88 12.62
N ASP A 229 -0.17 6.10 12.51
CA ASP A 229 -1.50 6.47 13.00
C ASP A 229 -2.60 5.77 12.18
N GLU A 230 -2.29 5.39 10.94
CA GLU A 230 -3.19 4.59 10.11
C GLU A 230 -3.41 3.17 10.65
N TRP A 231 -2.40 2.58 11.30
CA TRP A 231 -2.40 1.19 11.77
C TRP A 231 -2.57 1.04 13.29
N THR A 232 -2.69 2.15 14.02
CA THR A 232 -2.92 2.16 15.46
C THR A 232 -4.32 2.68 15.79
N HIS A 233 -4.76 2.45 17.04
CA HIS A 233 -6.02 2.97 17.56
C HIS A 233 -5.76 3.66 18.90
N VAL A 234 -6.24 4.89 19.04
CA VAL A 234 -6.17 5.62 20.30
C VAL A 234 -7.22 5.07 21.26
N LYS A 235 -6.77 4.66 22.45
CA LYS A 235 -7.65 4.24 23.55
C LYS A 235 -7.44 5.17 24.75
N CYS A 236 -8.49 5.89 25.14
CA CYS A 236 -8.47 6.72 26.34
C CYS A 236 -8.98 5.89 27.53
N ILE A 237 -8.16 5.79 28.59
CA ILE A 237 -8.53 5.14 29.85
C ILE A 237 -8.48 6.21 30.93
N LYS A 238 -9.60 6.45 31.61
CA LYS A 238 -9.72 7.44 32.68
C LYS A 238 -10.06 6.75 33.97
N PHE A 239 -9.26 6.99 35.00
CA PHE A 239 -9.52 6.52 36.35
C PHE A 239 -9.99 7.70 37.20
N GLN A 240 -11.13 7.56 37.86
CA GLN A 240 -11.46 8.41 39.00
C GLN A 240 -10.77 7.79 40.22
N VAL A 241 -9.85 8.53 40.83
CA VAL A 241 -9.20 8.10 42.07
C VAL A 241 -9.77 8.97 43.19
N SER A 242 -10.59 8.38 44.07
CA SER A 242 -11.06 9.03 45.30
C SER A 242 -10.23 8.56 46.49
N ASN A 243 -9.69 9.53 47.25
CA ASN A 243 -8.82 9.43 48.44
C ASN A 243 -7.30 9.54 48.22
N LEU A 244 -6.84 10.61 47.53
CA LEU A 244 -5.58 11.27 47.88
C LEU A 244 -5.89 12.54 48.67
#